data_AF-A0A4R1EYJ8-F1
#
_entry.id   AF-A0A4R1EYJ8-F1
#
_cell.length_a   1.000
_cell.length_b   1.000
_cell.length_c   1.000
_cell.angle_alpha   90.00
_cell.angle_beta   90.00
_cell.angle_gamma   90.00
#
_symmetry.space_group_name_H-M   'P 1'
#
loop_
_entity.id
_entity.type
_entity.pdbx_description
1 polymer ?
#
loop_
_entity_poly.entity_id
_entity_poly.type
_entity_poly.pdbx_seq_one_letter_code
_entity_poly.pdbx_strand_id
1 'polypeptide(L)'
;MQDNKLLVIFNKEPVLEFDRNKPLPGKQRQYLDRMDERMNQGIQLGDTFIENPNPLQRAQFVANSLVNALLKQDFNQAIAMCTFLGKRMPELQQIQCEGTEGKGAKDSSEKDGTEKEKDGGISIEFIYDRSYEQSQQEQPIQFYKPEKPSEH
;
A
#
# COMPACT_ATOMS: atom_id res chain seq x y z
N MET A 1 -14.10 -7.91 -20.25
CA MET A 1 -12.62 -8.07 -20.23
C MET A 1 -12.20 -7.62 -18.85
N GLN A 2 -11.65 -8.49 -18.01
CA GLN A 2 -11.22 -8.09 -16.67
C GLN A 2 -10.03 -7.14 -16.81
N ASP A 3 -10.15 -5.94 -16.25
CA ASP A 3 -9.10 -4.92 -16.23
C ASP A 3 -7.90 -5.43 -15.40
N ASN A 4 -6.97 -6.10 -16.06
CA ASN A 4 -5.77 -6.66 -15.41
C ASN A 4 -4.68 -5.60 -15.19
N LYS A 5 -5.09 -4.35 -14.96
CA LYS A 5 -4.23 -3.19 -14.84
C LYS A 5 -4.35 -2.59 -13.44
N LEU A 6 -3.25 -2.01 -12.97
CA LEU A 6 -3.23 -1.16 -11.79
C LEU A 6 -3.03 0.28 -12.24
N LEU A 7 -3.94 1.17 -11.87
CA LEU A 7 -3.83 2.60 -12.14
C LEU A 7 -3.38 3.36 -10.89
N VAL A 8 -2.41 4.26 -11.04
CA VAL A 8 -2.00 5.19 -9.99
C VAL A 8 -2.45 6.59 -10.37
N ILE A 9 -3.31 7.17 -9.54
CA ILE A 9 -3.74 8.56 -9.64
C ILE A 9 -3.04 9.36 -8.54
N PHE A 10 -2.31 10.40 -8.92
CA PHE A 10 -1.66 11.32 -8.01
C PHE A 10 -2.20 12.73 -8.22
N ASN A 11 -2.70 13.37 -7.15
CA ASN A 11 -3.32 14.69 -7.22
C ASN A 11 -4.40 14.80 -8.32
N LYS A 12 -5.24 13.75 -8.43
CA LYS A 12 -6.33 13.60 -9.42
C LYS A 12 -5.88 13.43 -10.87
N GLU A 13 -4.59 13.25 -11.13
CA GLU A 13 -4.04 12.97 -12.45
C GLU A 13 -3.51 11.54 -12.54
N PRO A 14 -3.79 10.79 -13.63
CA PRO A 14 -3.22 9.46 -13.82
C PRO A 14 -1.72 9.60 -14.14
N VAL A 15 -0.87 9.05 -13.27
CA VAL A 15 0.59 9.18 -13.38
C VAL A 15 1.30 7.88 -13.77
N LEU A 16 0.77 6.73 -13.38
CA LEU A 16 1.33 5.42 -13.73
C LEU A 16 0.24 4.41 -14.03
N GLU A 17 0.49 3.54 -15.00
CA GLU A 17 -0.33 2.37 -15.29
C GLU A 17 0.58 1.14 -15.35
N PHE A 18 0.21 0.08 -14.63
CA PHE A 18 0.91 -1.19 -14.67
C PHE A 18 0.01 -2.28 -15.24
N ASP A 19 0.45 -2.92 -16.33
CA ASP A 19 -0.25 -4.03 -16.97
C ASP A 19 0.32 -5.37 -16.48
N ARG A 20 -0.49 -6.12 -15.74
CA ARG A 20 -0.10 -7.41 -15.13
C ARG A 20 0.12 -8.51 -16.17
N ASN A 21 -0.40 -8.36 -17.39
CA ASN A 21 -0.17 -9.33 -18.47
C ASN A 21 1.21 -9.17 -19.11
N LYS A 22 1.88 -8.02 -18.91
CA LYS A 22 3.21 -7.81 -19.46
C LYS A 22 4.25 -8.52 -18.60
N PRO A 23 5.15 -9.32 -19.20
CA PRO A 23 6.18 -10.01 -18.46
C PRO A 23 7.17 -9.00 -17.86
N LEU A 24 7.53 -9.20 -16.58
CA LEU A 24 8.57 -8.41 -15.94
C LEU A 24 9.97 -8.89 -16.38
N PRO A 25 10.88 -7.97 -16.74
CA PRO A 25 12.29 -8.27 -16.91
C PRO A 25 12.88 -8.94 -15.67
N GLY A 26 13.83 -9.86 -15.86
CA GLY A 26 14.40 -10.66 -14.76
C GLY A 26 15.00 -9.79 -13.64
N LYS A 27 15.67 -8.69 -13.98
CA LYS A 27 16.22 -7.73 -13.01
C LYS A 27 15.14 -7.10 -12.13
N GLN A 28 13.97 -6.80 -12.71
CA GLN A 28 12.87 -6.18 -11.97
C GLN A 28 12.23 -7.19 -11.02
N ARG A 29 12.09 -8.47 -11.43
CA ARG A 29 11.66 -9.54 -10.52
C ARG A 29 12.59 -9.68 -9.31
N GLN A 30 13.90 -9.78 -9.55
CA GLN A 30 14.89 -9.86 -8.47
C GLN A 30 14.87 -8.65 -7.54
N TYR A 31 14.62 -7.45 -8.09
CA TYR A 31 14.46 -6.25 -7.28
C TYR A 31 13.24 -6.34 -6.34
N LEU A 32 12.10 -6.83 -6.85
CA LEU A 32 10.90 -7.02 -6.04
C LEU A 32 11.11 -8.09 -4.96
N ASP A 33 11.79 -9.18 -5.28
CA ASP A 33 12.08 -10.24 -4.30
C ASP A 33 12.97 -9.71 -3.16
N ARG A 34 13.97 -8.88 -3.47
CA ARG A 34 14.80 -8.20 -2.46
C ARG A 34 13.99 -7.20 -1.62
N MET A 35 12.98 -6.55 -2.19
CA MET A 35 12.08 -5.69 -1.42
C MET A 35 11.28 -6.52 -0.41
N ASP A 36 10.74 -7.67 -0.81
CA ASP A 36 10.04 -8.59 0.09
C ASP A 36 10.96 -9.07 1.22
N GLU A 37 12.18 -9.49 0.89
CA GLU A 37 13.19 -9.92 1.88
C GLU A 37 13.52 -8.80 2.88
N ARG A 38 13.67 -7.57 2.41
CA ARG A 38 13.92 -6.41 3.29
C ARG A 38 12.74 -6.15 4.20
N MET A 39 11.50 -6.20 3.69
CA MET A 39 10.31 -5.99 4.52
C MET A 39 10.06 -7.13 5.51
N ASN A 40 10.59 -8.33 5.27
CA ASN A 40 10.58 -9.42 6.25
C ASN A 40 11.47 -9.13 7.47
N GLN A 41 12.42 -8.18 7.37
CA GLN A 41 13.23 -7.74 8.52
C GLN A 41 12.51 -6.70 9.38
N GLY A 42 11.29 -6.33 8.97
CA GLY A 42 10.47 -5.32 9.59
C GLY A 42 10.42 -4.02 8.79
N ILE A 43 9.39 -3.22 9.05
CA ILE A 43 9.15 -1.94 8.40
C ILE A 43 8.86 -0.85 9.43
N GLN A 44 9.24 0.38 9.11
CA GLN A 44 8.83 1.55 9.85
C GLN A 44 7.56 2.11 9.20
N LEU A 45 6.46 2.16 9.92
CA LEU A 45 5.20 2.73 9.45
C LEU A 45 4.77 3.83 10.44
N GLY A 46 4.95 5.09 10.05
CA GLY A 46 4.86 6.22 10.98
C GLY A 46 5.86 6.08 12.12
N ASP A 47 5.40 6.23 13.36
CA ASP A 47 6.24 6.12 14.56
C ASP A 47 6.42 4.67 15.06
N THR A 48 5.78 3.69 14.42
CA THR A 48 5.81 2.29 14.86
C THR A 48 6.70 1.44 13.97
N PHE A 49 7.58 0.65 14.59
CA PHE A 49 8.30 -0.43 13.92
C PHE A 49 7.50 -1.73 13.99
N ILE A 50 7.31 -2.37 12.84
CA ILE A 50 6.57 -3.63 12.72
C ILE A 50 7.53 -4.71 12.26
N GLU A 51 7.89 -5.64 13.14
CA GLU A 51 8.85 -6.72 12.86
C GLU A 51 8.34 -7.70 11.79
N ASN A 52 7.07 -8.09 11.85
CA ASN A 52 6.46 -9.06 10.95
C ASN A 52 5.23 -8.45 10.25
N PRO A 53 5.43 -7.61 9.21
CA PRO A 53 4.34 -6.89 8.60
C PRO A 53 3.44 -7.81 7.78
N ASN A 54 2.13 -7.68 8.01
CA ASN A 54 1.12 -8.36 7.22
C ASN A 54 1.03 -7.75 5.79
N PRO A 55 0.32 -8.40 4.84
CA PRO A 55 0.26 -7.92 3.46
C PRO A 55 -0.22 -6.48 3.31
N LEU A 56 -1.22 -6.06 4.10
CA LEU A 56 -1.76 -4.70 4.07
C LEU A 56 -0.74 -3.68 4.59
N GLN A 57 -0.02 -3.99 5.66
CA GLN A 57 1.03 -3.12 6.22
C GLN A 57 2.20 -2.95 5.24
N ARG A 58 2.59 -4.03 4.54
CA ARG A 58 3.58 -3.94 3.45
C ARG A 58 3.09 -3.05 2.32
N ALA A 59 1.83 -3.21 1.92
CA ALA A 59 1.24 -2.39 0.88
C ALA A 59 1.21 -0.90 1.25
N GLN A 60 0.83 -0.57 2.49
CA GLN A 60 0.87 0.80 3.01
C GLN A 60 2.30 1.37 2.98
N PHE A 61 3.29 0.60 3.43
CA PHE A 61 4.69 1.03 3.38
C PHE A 61 5.19 1.31 1.96
N VAL A 62 4.87 0.41 1.03
CA VAL A 62 5.25 0.55 -0.39
C VAL A 62 4.49 1.70 -1.05
N ALA A 63 3.22 1.92 -0.73
CA ALA A 63 2.44 3.03 -1.25
C ALA A 63 2.94 4.38 -0.70
N ASN A 64 3.31 4.46 0.58
CA ASN A 64 3.99 5.64 1.13
C ASN A 64 5.30 5.92 0.39
N SER A 65 6.07 4.87 0.09
CA SER A 65 7.30 5.00 -0.70
C SER A 65 7.02 5.46 -2.14
N LEU A 66 5.92 5.00 -2.74
CA LEU A 66 5.45 5.43 -4.06
C LEU A 66 5.13 6.92 -4.09
N VAL A 67 4.34 7.42 -3.13
CA VAL A 67 4.00 8.86 -3.08
C VAL A 67 5.24 9.72 -2.88
N ASN A 68 6.14 9.30 -1.98
CA ASN A 68 7.41 9.99 -1.79
C ASN A 68 8.29 10.01 -3.05
N ALA A 69 8.31 8.91 -3.82
CA ALA A 69 9.03 8.85 -5.08
C ALA A 69 8.40 9.78 -6.14
N LEU A 70 7.06 9.83 -6.21
CA LEU A 70 6.34 10.75 -7.11
C LEU A 70 6.61 12.22 -6.77
N LEU A 71 6.60 12.58 -5.48
CA LEU A 71 6.95 13.92 -5.00
C LEU A 71 8.39 14.29 -5.38
N LYS A 72 9.34 13.35 -5.24
CA LYS A 72 10.76 13.55 -5.62
C LYS A 72 11.03 13.41 -7.11
N GLN A 73 10.01 13.19 -7.94
CA GLN A 73 10.12 12.90 -9.37
C GLN A 73 11.03 11.69 -9.69
N ASP A 74 11.19 10.76 -8.74
CA ASP A 74 11.90 9.49 -8.95
C ASP A 74 10.93 8.45 -9.54
N PHE A 75 10.67 8.59 -10.84
CA PHE A 75 9.76 7.69 -11.55
C PHE A 75 10.26 6.25 -11.60
N ASN A 76 11.57 6.00 -11.51
CA ASN A 76 12.09 4.63 -11.50
C ASN A 76 11.68 3.93 -10.20
N GLN A 77 11.83 4.61 -9.06
CA GLN A 77 11.36 4.10 -7.79
C GLN A 77 9.84 3.98 -7.77
N ALA A 78 9.11 4.98 -8.25
CA ALA A 78 7.65 4.95 -8.32
C ALA A 78 7.12 3.79 -9.18
N ILE A 79 7.72 3.54 -10.36
CA ILE A 79 7.39 2.38 -11.21
C ILE A 79 7.65 1.08 -10.45
N ALA A 80 8.76 0.96 -9.73
CA ALA A 80 9.05 -0.25 -8.97
C ALA A 80 8.04 -0.49 -7.84
N MET A 81 7.63 0.56 -7.11
CA MET A 81 6.62 0.46 -6.06
C MET A 81 5.24 0.12 -6.64
N CYS A 82 4.84 0.75 -7.75
CA CYS A 82 3.61 0.44 -8.48
C CYS A 82 3.60 -1.02 -8.95
N THR A 83 4.71 -1.47 -9.53
CA THR A 83 4.88 -2.87 -9.96
C THR A 83 4.75 -3.84 -8.79
N PHE A 84 5.37 -3.51 -7.64
CA PHE A 84 5.26 -4.32 -6.42
C PHE A 84 3.80 -4.48 -5.99
N LEU A 85 3.08 -3.37 -5.85
CA LEU A 85 1.67 -3.36 -5.44
C LEU A 85 0.81 -4.14 -6.43
N GLY A 86 0.99 -3.95 -7.73
CA GLY A 86 0.23 -4.66 -8.75
C GLY A 86 0.50 -6.17 -8.79
N LYS A 87 1.68 -6.62 -8.38
CA LYS A 87 2.05 -8.05 -8.35
C LYS A 87 1.68 -8.76 -7.05
N ARG A 88 1.74 -8.07 -5.92
CA ARG A 88 1.46 -8.65 -4.59
C ARG A 88 0.01 -8.45 -4.14
N MET A 89 -0.69 -7.47 -4.72
CA MET A 89 -2.13 -7.24 -4.53
C MET A 89 -2.85 -7.29 -5.89
N PRO A 90 -3.19 -8.49 -6.37
CA PRO A 90 -3.86 -8.65 -7.66
C PRO A 90 -5.29 -8.09 -7.65
N GLU A 91 -5.96 -8.08 -6.50
CA GLU A 91 -7.30 -7.50 -6.30
C GLU A 91 -7.34 -5.97 -6.34
N LEU A 92 -6.19 -5.30 -6.20
CA LEU A 92 -6.11 -3.85 -6.22
C LEU A 92 -6.26 -3.32 -7.65
N GLN A 93 -7.26 -2.48 -7.91
CA GLN A 93 -7.48 -1.90 -9.25
C GLN A 93 -6.84 -0.52 -9.40
N GLN A 94 -6.89 0.28 -8.35
CA GLN A 94 -6.43 1.65 -8.40
C GLN A 94 -5.87 2.12 -7.06
N ILE A 95 -4.86 2.99 -7.13
CA ILE A 95 -4.34 3.71 -5.97
C ILE A 95 -4.60 5.19 -6.21
N GLN A 96 -5.37 5.81 -5.33
CA GLN A 96 -5.48 7.26 -5.28
C GLN A 96 -4.55 7.80 -4.22
N CYS A 97 -3.71 8.74 -4.60
CA CYS A 97 -2.77 9.38 -3.71
C CYS A 97 -2.88 10.89 -3.86
N GLU A 98 -2.84 11.62 -2.75
CA GLU A 98 -2.62 13.05 -2.76
C GLU A 98 -1.44 13.38 -1.85
N GLY A 99 -0.68 14.38 -2.25
CA GLY A 99 0.49 14.80 -1.51
C GLY A 99 1.01 16.10 -2.06
N THR A 100 1.49 16.94 -1.16
CA THR A 100 2.26 18.13 -1.51
C THR A 100 3.71 17.90 -1.13
N GLU A 101 4.64 18.67 -1.70
CA GLU A 101 6.02 18.70 -1.22
C GLU A 101 6.06 19.36 0.18
N GLY A 102 5.52 18.66 1.18
CA GLY A 102 5.71 18.98 2.58
C GLY A 102 7.14 18.65 2.94
N LYS A 103 7.88 19.62 3.50
CA LYS A 103 9.19 19.36 4.10
C LYS A 103 9.05 18.19 5.05
N GLY A 104 9.59 17.03 4.67
CA GLY A 104 9.51 15.81 5.45
C GLY A 104 9.82 16.12 6.91
N ALA A 105 8.99 15.57 7.80
CA ALA A 105 9.07 15.64 9.25
C ALA A 105 10.50 15.96 9.70
N LYS A 106 10.75 17.25 9.96
CA LYS A 106 11.95 17.63 10.68
C LYS A 106 11.68 17.29 12.12
N ASP A 107 12.61 16.51 12.66
CA ASP A 107 12.82 16.21 14.05
C ASP A 107 12.12 17.18 15.02
N SER A 108 11.41 16.54 15.94
CA SER A 108 11.10 17.00 17.28
C SER A 108 11.94 18.20 17.74
N SER A 109 11.31 19.36 17.82
CA SER A 109 11.72 20.38 18.79
C SER A 109 10.45 21.00 19.37
N GLU A 110 10.21 20.71 20.64
CA GLU A 110 9.29 21.43 21.52
C GLU A 110 9.35 22.95 21.31
N LYS A 111 8.20 23.57 21.04
CA LYS A 111 7.49 24.42 22.03
C LYS A 111 6.30 25.16 21.40
N ASP A 112 5.17 25.01 22.10
CA ASP A 112 4.18 26.03 22.45
C ASP A 112 3.54 26.87 21.34
N GLY A 113 2.20 26.87 21.35
CA GLY A 113 1.39 27.86 20.65
C GLY A 113 0.53 27.28 19.54
N THR A 114 -0.73 27.03 19.87
CA THR A 114 -1.91 27.05 19.00
C THR A 114 -1.69 27.56 17.59
N GLU A 115 -1.81 26.67 16.61
CA GLU A 115 -2.55 26.84 15.36
C GLU A 115 -2.71 25.45 14.73
N LYS A 116 -3.94 25.07 14.37
CA LYS A 116 -4.21 23.81 13.66
C LYS A 116 -3.59 23.90 12.27
N GLU A 117 -2.33 23.52 12.17
CA GLU A 117 -1.68 23.25 10.90
C GLU A 117 -2.49 22.15 10.22
N LYS A 118 -3.15 22.48 9.10
CA LYS A 118 -3.62 21.46 8.16
C LYS A 118 -2.35 20.85 7.60
N ASP A 119 -1.85 19.82 8.28
CA ASP A 119 -0.70 19.05 7.87
C ASP A 119 -0.89 18.71 6.39
N GLY A 120 0.07 19.13 5.56
CA GLY A 120 0.13 18.79 4.14
C GLY A 120 0.45 17.32 3.97
N GLY A 121 -0.37 16.46 4.58
CA GLY A 121 -0.15 15.05 4.77
C GLY A 121 -0.35 14.29 3.47
N ILE A 122 0.41 13.22 3.34
CA ILE A 122 0.20 12.23 2.28
C ILE A 122 -1.11 11.50 2.57
N SER A 123 -2.05 11.51 1.63
CA SER A 123 -3.25 10.67 1.65
C SER A 123 -3.10 9.55 0.62
N ILE A 124 -3.50 8.32 1.00
CA ILE A 124 -3.43 7.14 0.14
C ILE A 124 -4.70 6.32 0.35
N GLU A 125 -5.37 6.01 -0.75
CA GLU A 125 -6.56 5.17 -0.80
C GLU A 125 -6.36 4.01 -1.80
N PHE A 126 -6.72 2.81 -1.35
CA PHE A 126 -6.66 1.59 -2.15
C PHE A 126 -8.06 1.24 -2.65
N ILE A 127 -8.24 1.20 -3.97
CA ILE A 127 -9.51 0.84 -4.61
C ILE A 127 -9.39 -0.55 -5.18
N TYR A 128 -10.22 -1.44 -4.67
CA TYR A 128 -10.27 -2.85 -5.04
C TYR A 128 -11.41 -3.11 -6.01
N ASP A 129 -11.40 -4.27 -6.68
CA ASP A 129 -12.55 -4.69 -7.48
C ASP A 129 -13.82 -4.79 -6.63
N ARG A 130 -14.97 -4.43 -7.21
CA ARG A 130 -16.30 -4.45 -6.56
C ARG A 130 -16.63 -5.81 -5.92
N SER A 131 -16.09 -6.90 -6.46
CA SER A 131 -16.26 -8.25 -5.93
C SER A 131 -15.52 -8.47 -4.60
N TYR A 132 -14.41 -7.76 -4.37
CA TYR A 132 -13.65 -7.79 -3.11
C TYR A 132 -14.39 -7.04 -2.00
N GLU A 133 -14.93 -5.86 -2.30
CA GLU A 133 -15.69 -5.05 -1.32
C GLU A 133 -16.95 -5.79 -0.82
N GLN A 134 -17.65 -6.52 -1.71
CA GLN A 134 -18.81 -7.35 -1.33
C GLN A 134 -18.41 -8.51 -0.40
N SER A 135 -17.26 -9.15 -0.64
CA SER A 135 -16.78 -10.25 0.21
C SER A 135 -16.42 -9.82 1.64
N GLN A 136 -15.99 -8.56 1.84
CA GLN A 136 -15.73 -8.00 3.18
C GLN A 136 -17.01 -7.62 3.92
N GLN A 137 -18.10 -7.32 3.20
CA GLN A 137 -19.41 -7.02 3.80
C GLN A 137 -20.23 -8.27 4.13
N GLU A 138 -20.01 -9.41 3.45
CA GLU A 138 -20.90 -10.57 3.52
C GLU A 138 -20.54 -11.69 4.53
N GLN A 139 -19.50 -11.58 5.36
CA GLN A 139 -19.24 -12.64 6.36
C GLN A 139 -18.70 -12.13 7.71
N PRO A 140 -19.54 -12.02 8.76
CA PRO A 140 -19.05 -12.37 10.09
C PRO A 140 -18.81 -13.88 10.11
N ILE A 141 -17.54 -14.32 10.09
CA ILE A 141 -17.19 -15.71 10.31
C ILE A 141 -17.69 -16.12 11.71
N GLN A 142 -18.89 -16.69 11.80
CA GLN A 142 -19.34 -17.36 13.01
C GLN A 142 -18.60 -18.69 13.14
N PHE A 143 -17.57 -18.70 13.99
CA PHE A 143 -16.96 -19.94 14.45
C PHE A 143 -17.99 -20.71 15.30
N TYR A 144 -18.65 -21.71 14.71
CA TYR A 144 -19.37 -22.71 15.49
C TYR A 144 -18.36 -23.69 16.09
N LYS A 145 -18.21 -23.64 17.41
CA LYS A 145 -17.53 -24.67 18.19
C LYS A 145 -18.35 -25.96 18.05
N PRO A 146 -17.78 -27.09 17.58
CA PRO A 146 -18.52 -28.35 17.57
C PRO A 146 -18.88 -28.71 19.02
N GLU A 147 -20.18 -28.86 19.28
CA GLU A 147 -20.64 -29.45 20.54
C GLU A 147 -20.06 -30.85 20.66
N LYS A 148 -19.45 -31.13 21.82
CA LYS A 148 -18.97 -32.48 22.14
C LYS A 148 -20.17 -33.44 22.03
N PRO A 149 -20.03 -34.60 21.39
CA PRO A 149 -21.09 -35.60 21.46
C PRO A 149 -21.27 -35.99 22.93
N SER A 150 -22.50 -35.81 23.43
CA SER A 150 -22.92 -36.31 24.74
C SER A 150 -22.67 -37.83 24.78
N GLU A 151 -21.74 -38.27 25.61
CA GLU A 151 -21.63 -39.69 25.97
C GLU A 151 -22.86 -40.07 26.80
N HIS A 152 -23.51 -41.17 26.38
CA HIS A 152 -24.62 -41.84 27.05
C HIS A 152 -24.13 -42.72 28.19
#